data_AF-S5LSY0-F1
#
_entry.id   AF-S5LSY0-F1
#
_cell.length_a   1.000
_cell.length_b   1.000
_cell.length_c   1.000
_cell.angle_alpha   90.00
_cell.angle_beta   90.00
_cell.angle_gamma   90.00
#
_symmetry.space_group_name_H-M   'P 1'
#
loop_
_entity.id
_entity.type
_entity.pdbx_description
1 polymer ?
#
loop_
_entity_poly.entity_id
_entity_poly.type
_entity_poly.pdbx_seq_one_letter_code
_entity_poly.pdbx_strand_id
1 'polypeptide(L)'
;MNFKTVKPTLKKSILWFGSLTFSIIVITLIIILSSPMETKTKVSWASQILLNFILVYLVCVCLNIGKTMVSLFYNLEIKTDLETKEQEVNVIKSNYCYIFLLVFTIGCFFIEMTSGSLINKVSWVINAKDSWWIYLILFMINFIYIYLFIEITKYLIQNNNDFKKEYLEQYNKKEENLKLKD
;
A
#
# COMPACT_ATOMS: atom_id res chain seq x y z
N MET A 1 3.39 -11.43 -17.37
CA MET A 1 3.39 -11.87 -15.96
C MET A 1 2.37 -12.96 -15.74
N ASN A 2 2.81 -14.18 -15.37
CA ASN A 2 1.91 -15.19 -14.83
C ASN A 2 1.54 -14.81 -13.40
N PHE A 3 0.27 -14.46 -13.17
CA PHE A 3 -0.17 -14.00 -11.85
C PHE A 3 -0.19 -15.13 -10.81
N LYS A 4 -0.25 -16.39 -11.25
CA LYS A 4 -0.33 -17.55 -10.34
C LYS A 4 0.93 -17.70 -9.48
N THR A 5 2.11 -17.43 -10.03
CA THR A 5 3.40 -17.53 -9.30
C THR A 5 3.67 -16.33 -8.41
N VAL A 6 3.12 -15.16 -8.73
CA VAL A 6 3.24 -13.94 -7.92
C VAL A 6 2.21 -13.87 -6.78
N LYS A 7 1.03 -14.49 -6.95
CA LYS A 7 -0.08 -14.44 -5.98
C LYS A 7 0.28 -14.85 -4.54
N PRO A 8 1.07 -15.92 -4.28
CA PRO A 8 1.49 -16.26 -2.92
C PRO A 8 2.30 -15.16 -2.25
N THR A 9 3.21 -14.53 -3.00
CA THR A 9 4.04 -13.40 -2.56
C THR A 9 3.18 -12.19 -2.18
N LEU A 10 2.17 -11.87 -2.99
CA LEU A 10 1.24 -10.78 -2.71
C LEU A 10 0.40 -11.02 -1.46
N LYS A 11 -0.06 -12.26 -1.26
CA LYS A 11 -0.78 -12.66 -0.03
C LYS A 11 0.09 -12.50 1.21
N LYS A 12 1.38 -12.83 1.11
CA LYS A 12 2.34 -12.65 2.22
C LYS A 12 2.43 -11.19 2.66
N SER A 13 2.56 -10.28 1.69
CA SER A 13 2.55 -8.83 1.96
C SER A 13 1.27 -8.39 2.66
N ILE A 14 0.10 -8.82 2.16
CA ILE A 14 -1.21 -8.52 2.77
C ILE A 14 -1.27 -9.00 4.22
N LEU A 15 -0.84 -10.23 4.52
CA LEU A 15 -0.89 -10.78 5.88
C LEU A 15 0.02 -10.02 6.84
N TRP A 16 1.24 -9.70 6.41
CA TRP A 16 2.19 -8.92 7.22
C TRP A 16 1.63 -7.54 7.57
N PHE A 17 1.07 -6.86 6.59
CA PHE A 17 0.49 -5.54 6.80
C PHE A 17 -0.84 -5.59 7.55
N GLY A 18 -1.62 -6.66 7.43
CA GLY A 18 -2.80 -6.90 8.28
C GLY A 18 -2.43 -7.05 9.75
N SER A 19 -1.35 -7.79 10.04
CA SER A 19 -0.82 -7.89 11.40
C SER A 19 -0.31 -6.53 11.91
N LEU A 20 0.42 -5.78 11.08
CA LEU A 20 0.89 -4.44 11.43
C LEU A 20 -0.27 -3.48 11.72
N THR A 21 -1.32 -3.47 10.88
CA THR A 21 -2.53 -2.67 11.08
C THR A 21 -3.19 -3.01 12.41
N PHE A 22 -3.35 -4.30 12.71
CA PHE A 22 -3.92 -4.73 13.97
C PHE A 22 -3.10 -4.23 15.17
N SER A 23 -1.77 -4.36 15.13
CA SER A 23 -0.88 -3.86 16.18
C SER A 23 -0.99 -2.34 16.37
N ILE A 24 -1.01 -1.57 15.27
CA ILE A 24 -1.16 -0.11 15.34
C ILE A 24 -2.51 0.26 15.95
N ILE A 25 -3.60 -0.37 15.52
CA ILE A 25 -4.94 -0.16 16.08
C ILE A 25 -4.95 -0.37 17.58
N VAL A 26 -4.40 -1.49 18.06
CA VAL A 26 -4.36 -1.81 19.50
C VAL A 26 -3.59 -0.75 20.28
N ILE A 27 -2.40 -0.37 19.81
CA ILE A 27 -1.56 0.65 20.45
C ILE A 27 -2.31 2.00 20.50
N THR A 28 -2.92 2.41 19.38
CA THR A 28 -3.65 3.68 19.33
C THR A 28 -4.88 3.68 20.24
N LEU A 29 -5.63 2.57 20.30
CA LEU A 29 -6.76 2.45 21.22
C LEU A 29 -6.33 2.56 22.68
N ILE A 30 -5.22 1.94 23.08
CA ILE A 30 -4.67 2.07 24.44
C ILE A 30 -4.37 3.55 24.74
N ILE A 31 -3.67 4.25 23.84
CA ILE A 31 -3.32 5.67 24.01
C ILE A 31 -4.58 6.54 24.17
N ILE A 32 -5.58 6.37 23.29
CA ILE A 32 -6.82 7.17 23.33
C ILE A 32 -7.61 6.89 24.61
N LEU A 33 -7.78 5.62 24.97
CA LEU A 33 -8.59 5.23 26.13
C LEU A 33 -7.94 5.64 27.46
N SER A 34 -6.60 5.62 27.55
CA SER A 34 -5.84 6.04 28.73
C SER A 34 -5.69 7.56 28.89
N SER A 35 -5.94 8.34 27.85
CA SER A 35 -5.83 9.81 27.90
C SER A 35 -6.86 10.45 28.87
N PRO A 36 -6.60 11.65 29.43
CA PRO A 36 -7.54 12.35 30.31
C PRO A 36 -8.59 13.17 29.52
N MET A 37 -9.17 12.58 28.47
CA MET A 37 -10.20 13.22 27.64
C MET A 37 -11.62 12.80 28.06
N GLU A 38 -12.61 13.62 27.71
CA GLU A 38 -14.02 13.25 27.85
C GLU A 38 -14.36 11.99 27.04
N THR A 39 -15.27 11.16 27.58
CA THR A 39 -15.69 9.89 26.96
C THR A 39 -16.17 10.08 25.52
N LYS A 40 -16.92 11.16 25.24
CA LYS A 40 -17.42 11.46 23.90
C LYS A 40 -16.28 11.67 22.90
N THR A 41 -15.25 12.43 23.28
CA THR A 41 -14.08 12.70 22.45
C THR A 41 -13.24 11.44 22.23
N LYS A 42 -13.06 10.63 23.28
CA LYS A 42 -12.37 9.32 23.16
C LYS A 42 -13.04 8.41 22.15
N VAL A 43 -14.36 8.25 22.24
CA VAL A 43 -15.13 7.42 21.32
C VAL A 43 -15.03 7.96 19.90
N SER A 44 -15.19 9.27 19.72
CA SER A 44 -15.09 9.94 18.42
C SER A 44 -13.73 9.67 17.75
N TRP A 45 -12.63 9.87 18.47
CA TRP A 45 -11.28 9.64 17.93
C TRP A 45 -10.98 8.16 17.72
N ALA A 46 -11.37 7.29 18.65
CA ALA A 46 -11.18 5.85 18.50
C ALA A 46 -11.88 5.33 17.23
N SER A 47 -13.12 5.75 16.98
CA SER A 47 -13.88 5.36 15.80
C SER A 47 -13.25 5.88 14.50
N GLN A 48 -12.84 7.16 14.46
CA GLN A 48 -12.22 7.76 13.27
C GLN A 48 -10.91 7.06 12.91
N ILE A 49 -10.03 6.87 13.90
CA ILE A 49 -8.71 6.28 13.67
C ILE A 49 -8.83 4.79 13.30
N LEU A 50 -9.72 4.05 13.96
CA LEU A 50 -9.99 2.66 13.61
C LEU A 50 -10.46 2.54 12.16
N LEU A 51 -11.42 3.38 11.76
CA LEU A 51 -11.95 3.38 10.40
C LEU A 51 -10.86 3.73 9.37
N ASN A 52 -9.99 4.69 9.68
CA ASN A 52 -8.88 5.04 8.82
C ASN A 52 -7.95 3.85 8.56
N PHE A 53 -7.47 3.18 9.62
CA PHE A 53 -6.54 2.06 9.47
C PHE A 53 -7.16 0.87 8.74
N ILE A 54 -8.46 0.62 8.96
CA ILE A 54 -9.21 -0.40 8.21
C ILE A 54 -9.30 -0.02 6.73
N LEU A 55 -9.59 1.24 6.41
CA LEU A 55 -9.70 1.72 5.04
C LEU A 55 -8.35 1.62 4.30
N VAL A 56 -7.27 2.08 4.93
CA VAL A 56 -5.91 2.02 4.37
C VAL A 56 -5.52 0.57 4.10
N TYR A 57 -5.79 -0.33 5.05
CA TYR A 57 -5.53 -1.76 4.86
C TYR A 57 -6.37 -2.36 3.73
N LEU A 58 -7.66 -2.02 3.64
CA LEU A 58 -8.53 -2.48 2.56
C LEU A 58 -7.99 -2.05 1.19
N VAL A 59 -7.47 -0.83 1.09
CA VAL A 59 -6.84 -0.34 -0.15
C VAL A 59 -5.59 -1.14 -0.49
N CYS A 60 -4.71 -1.42 0.48
CA CYS A 60 -3.57 -2.32 0.28
C CYS A 60 -3.99 -3.71 -0.22
N VAL A 61 -5.08 -4.27 0.30
CA VAL A 61 -5.66 -5.53 -0.18
C VAL A 61 -6.10 -5.40 -1.64
N CYS A 62 -6.82 -4.33 -2.00
CA CYS A 62 -7.27 -4.08 -3.37
C CYS A 62 -6.11 -3.95 -4.37
N LEU A 63 -5.01 -3.30 -3.98
CA LEU A 63 -3.82 -3.15 -4.82
C LEU A 63 -3.16 -4.50 -5.18
N ASN A 64 -3.28 -5.50 -4.30
CA ASN A 64 -2.61 -6.79 -4.44
C ASN A 64 -3.53 -7.97 -4.83
N ILE A 65 -4.84 -7.75 -4.98
CA ILE A 65 -5.79 -8.81 -5.36
C ILE A 65 -5.73 -9.15 -6.86
N GLY A 66 -5.52 -8.14 -7.71
CA GLY A 66 -5.72 -8.25 -9.16
C GLY A 66 -4.42 -8.13 -9.96
N LYS A 67 -4.31 -8.90 -11.05
CA LYS A 67 -3.21 -8.79 -12.01
C LYS A 67 -3.07 -7.36 -12.56
N THR A 68 -4.19 -6.74 -12.92
CA THR A 68 -4.23 -5.37 -13.47
C THR A 68 -3.63 -4.36 -12.50
N MET A 69 -4.01 -4.43 -11.22
CA MET A 69 -3.46 -3.53 -10.20
C MET A 69 -1.96 -3.73 -10.04
N VAL A 70 -1.51 -4.98 -9.91
CA VAL A 70 -0.08 -5.26 -9.77
C VAL A 70 0.71 -4.79 -10.99
N SER A 71 0.21 -4.98 -12.20
CA SER A 71 0.86 -4.48 -13.42
C SER A 71 0.84 -2.97 -13.57
N LEU A 72 -0.08 -2.27 -12.90
CA LEU A 72 -0.16 -0.81 -12.95
C LEU A 72 0.85 -0.15 -11.99
N PHE A 73 1.15 -0.83 -10.87
CA PHE A 73 2.09 -0.36 -9.85
C PHE A 73 3.51 -0.90 -10.05
N TYR A 74 3.67 -2.05 -10.74
CA TYR A 74 4.97 -2.70 -10.93
C TYR A 74 5.22 -3.04 -12.40
N ASN A 75 6.36 -2.57 -12.90
CA ASN A 75 6.91 -2.88 -14.21
C ASN A 75 8.01 -3.93 -14.09
N LEU A 76 8.19 -4.73 -15.14
CA LEU A 76 9.22 -5.75 -15.24
C LEU A 76 10.20 -5.38 -16.34
N GLU A 77 11.48 -5.31 -16.01
CA GLU A 77 12.58 -5.07 -16.93
C GLU A 77 13.53 -6.27 -16.92
N ILE A 78 14.08 -6.62 -18.08
CA ILE A 78 15.14 -7.62 -18.16
C ILE A 78 16.45 -6.86 -18.32
N LYS A 79 17.37 -7.04 -17.37
CA LYS A 79 18.73 -6.53 -17.46
C LYS A 79 19.62 -7.66 -17.91
N THR A 80 20.34 -7.44 -19.00
CA THR A 80 21.40 -8.35 -19.43
C THR A 80 22.72 -7.82 -18.91
N ASP A 81 23.42 -8.62 -18.13
CA ASP A 81 24.79 -8.32 -17.74
C ASP A 81 25.69 -8.40 -18.99
N LEU A 82 26.42 -7.32 -19.24
CA LEU A 82 27.26 -7.19 -20.45
C LEU A 82 28.50 -8.10 -20.38
N GLU A 83 28.94 -8.47 -19.18
CA GLU A 83 30.14 -9.28 -18.97
C GLU A 83 29.81 -10.78 -18.96
N THR A 84 28.75 -11.17 -18.26
CA THR A 84 28.38 -12.60 -18.11
C THR A 84 27.32 -13.07 -19.12
N LYS A 85 26.67 -12.15 -19.84
CA LYS A 85 25.47 -12.38 -20.67
C LYS A 85 24.28 -12.95 -19.90
N GLU A 86 24.32 -12.96 -18.57
CA GLU A 86 23.20 -13.42 -17.75
C GLU A 86 22.06 -12.41 -17.80
N GLN A 87 20.83 -12.92 -17.96
CA GLN A 87 19.62 -12.12 -17.95
C GLN A 87 18.98 -12.18 -16.57
N GLU A 88 18.76 -11.02 -15.94
CA GLU A 88 18.04 -10.91 -14.67
C GLU A 88 16.73 -10.13 -14.85
N VAL A 89 15.67 -10.61 -14.20
CA VAL A 89 14.40 -9.89 -14.10
C VAL A 89 14.47 -8.89 -12.95
N ASN A 90 14.21 -7.62 -13.25
CA ASN A 90 14.14 -6.53 -12.29
C ASN A 90 12.71 -5.98 -12.21
N VAL A 91 12.21 -5.82 -10.99
CA VAL A 91 10.89 -5.27 -10.69
C VAL A 91 11.04 -3.80 -10.32
N ILE A 92 10.39 -2.91 -11.06
CA ILE A 92 10.46 -1.47 -10.87
C ILE A 92 9.08 -0.93 -10.53
N LYS A 93 9.02 0.07 -9.64
CA LYS A 93 7.76 0.76 -9.31
C LYS A 93 7.41 1.73 -10.44
N SER A 94 6.15 1.74 -10.85
CA SER A 94 5.62 2.76 -11.75
C SER A 94 5.63 4.14 -11.08
N ASN A 95 5.78 5.21 -11.85
CA ASN A 95 5.59 6.58 -11.35
C ASN A 95 4.16 6.79 -10.80
N TYR A 96 3.20 6.00 -11.27
CA TYR A 96 1.84 5.98 -10.75
C TYR A 96 1.80 5.69 -9.24
N CYS A 97 2.74 4.92 -8.69
CA CYS A 97 2.80 4.63 -7.26
C CYS A 97 2.85 5.91 -6.41
N TYR A 98 3.67 6.90 -6.82
CA TYR A 98 3.82 8.14 -6.08
C TYR A 98 2.59 9.04 -6.22
N ILE A 99 2.01 9.10 -7.42
CA ILE A 99 0.77 9.86 -7.67
C ILE A 99 -0.37 9.28 -6.84
N PHE A 100 -0.55 7.96 -6.89
CA PHE A 100 -1.56 7.25 -6.11
C PHE A 100 -1.37 7.49 -4.61
N LEU A 101 -0.16 7.33 -4.11
CA LEU A 101 0.17 7.52 -2.70
C LEU A 101 -0.25 8.92 -2.22
N LEU A 102 0.15 9.97 -2.94
CA LEU A 102 -0.17 11.36 -2.59
C LEU A 102 -1.67 11.65 -2.68
N VAL A 103 -2.31 11.29 -3.80
CA VAL A 103 -3.75 11.56 -4.00
C VAL A 103 -4.58 10.83 -2.95
N PHE A 104 -4.25 9.58 -2.65
CA PHE A 104 -4.96 8.78 -1.66
C PHE A 104 -4.79 9.34 -0.25
N THR A 105 -3.57 9.65 0.19
CA THR A 105 -3.35 10.14 1.56
C THR A 105 -3.95 11.52 1.78
N ILE A 106 -3.88 12.41 0.78
CA ILE A 106 -4.57 13.70 0.81
C ILE A 106 -6.09 13.49 0.89
N GLY A 107 -6.64 12.56 0.10
CA GLY A 107 -8.06 12.18 0.16
C GLY A 107 -8.47 11.70 1.56
N CYS A 108 -7.70 10.80 2.16
CA CYS A 108 -7.93 10.32 3.52
C CYS A 108 -7.92 11.45 4.55
N PHE A 109 -6.97 12.38 4.47
CA PHE A 109 -6.89 13.53 5.36
C PHE A 109 -8.18 14.37 5.35
N PHE A 110 -8.70 14.69 4.17
CA PHE A 110 -9.94 15.46 4.06
C PHE A 110 -11.19 14.65 4.47
N ILE A 111 -11.22 13.35 4.18
CA ILE A 111 -12.30 12.46 4.64
C ILE A 111 -12.34 12.41 6.16
N GLU A 112 -11.20 12.25 6.82
CA GLU A 112 -11.11 12.24 8.29
C GLU A 112 -11.60 13.55 8.89
N MET A 113 -11.08 14.68 8.40
CA MET A 113 -11.45 16.00 8.90
C MET A 113 -12.95 16.28 8.75
N THR A 114 -13.53 15.85 7.63
CA THR A 114 -14.97 15.96 7.37
C THR A 114 -15.77 15.03 8.27
N SER A 115 -15.32 13.78 8.44
CA SER A 115 -15.97 12.80 9.30
C SER A 115 -15.99 13.24 10.77
N GLY A 116 -14.92 13.88 11.26
CA GLY A 116 -14.86 14.41 12.62
C GLY A 116 -15.84 15.54 12.87
N SER A 117 -16.02 16.43 11.90
CA SER A 117 -17.05 17.48 11.94
C SER A 117 -18.46 16.88 12.05
N LEU A 118 -18.75 15.83 11.28
CA LEU A 118 -20.05 15.14 11.31
C LEU A 118 -20.29 14.41 12.65
N ILE A 119 -19.29 13.68 13.16
CA ILE A 119 -19.41 12.93 14.42
C ILE A 119 -19.58 13.87 15.61
N ASN A 120 -18.78 14.94 15.65
CA ASN A 120 -18.82 15.90 16.74
C ASN A 120 -19.99 16.90 16.63
N LYS A 121 -20.68 16.93 15.48
CA LYS A 121 -21.77 17.86 15.15
C LYS A 121 -21.36 19.32 15.25
N VAL A 122 -20.16 19.63 14.78
CA VAL A 122 -19.60 21.00 14.72
C VAL A 122 -19.29 21.37 13.28
N SER A 123 -19.15 22.66 12.97
CA SER A 123 -18.75 23.08 11.63
C SER A 123 -17.35 22.57 11.28
N TRP A 124 -17.10 22.36 9.98
CA TRP A 124 -15.81 21.88 9.48
C TRP A 124 -14.65 22.77 9.95
N VAL A 125 -14.85 24.10 9.93
CA VAL A 125 -13.85 25.08 10.36
C VAL A 125 -13.50 24.94 11.84
N ILE A 126 -14.49 24.72 12.71
CA ILE A 126 -14.26 24.51 14.14
C ILE A 126 -13.48 23.20 14.36
N ASN A 127 -13.92 22.10 13.73
CA ASN A 127 -13.22 20.82 13.86
C ASN A 127 -11.77 20.89 13.37
N ALA A 128 -11.54 21.57 12.24
CA ALA A 128 -10.22 21.77 11.68
C ALA A 128 -9.33 22.54 12.65
N LYS A 129 -9.81 23.66 13.22
CA LYS A 129 -9.03 24.48 14.15
C LYS A 129 -8.50 23.68 15.34
N ASP A 130 -9.32 22.78 15.88
CA ASP A 130 -8.99 22.07 17.12
C ASP A 130 -8.21 20.77 16.87
N SER A 131 -8.43 20.11 15.72
CA SER A 131 -7.97 18.73 15.48
C SER A 131 -7.11 18.53 14.22
N TRP A 132 -6.79 19.56 13.43
CA TRP A 132 -6.05 19.42 12.16
C TRP A 132 -4.71 18.69 12.32
N TRP A 133 -4.00 18.92 13.43
CA TRP A 133 -2.69 18.33 13.70
C TRP A 133 -2.76 16.81 13.89
N ILE A 134 -3.87 16.30 14.43
CA ILE A 134 -4.11 14.85 14.58
C ILE A 134 -4.26 14.21 13.20
N TYR A 135 -5.08 14.82 12.33
CA TYR A 135 -5.27 14.36 10.96
C TYR A 135 -3.96 14.46 10.16
N LEU A 136 -3.11 15.45 10.45
CA LEU A 136 -1.78 15.54 9.84
C LEU A 136 -0.86 14.40 10.28
N ILE A 137 -0.90 14.00 11.56
CA ILE A 137 -0.17 12.82 12.05
C ILE A 137 -0.67 11.55 11.34
N LEU A 138 -1.99 11.37 11.24
CA LEU A 138 -2.57 10.23 10.52
C LEU A 138 -2.20 10.23 9.04
N PHE A 139 -2.19 11.39 8.39
CA PHE A 139 -1.68 11.56 7.03
C PHE A 139 -0.24 11.04 6.90
N MET A 140 0.66 11.42 7.82
CA MET A 140 2.06 10.98 7.79
C MET A 140 2.18 9.47 8.02
N ILE A 141 1.42 8.92 8.96
CA ILE A 141 1.40 7.47 9.22
C ILE A 141 0.90 6.72 7.97
N ASN A 142 -0.19 7.17 7.36
CA ASN A 142 -0.75 6.53 6.16
C ASN A 142 0.20 6.61 4.98
N PHE A 143 0.89 7.74 4.81
CA PHE A 143 1.89 7.90 3.77
C PHE A 143 3.03 6.90 3.93
N ILE A 144 3.63 6.84 5.13
CA ILE A 144 4.73 5.90 5.43
C ILE A 144 4.25 4.46 5.29
N TYR A 145 3.07 4.14 5.82
CA TYR A 145 2.49 2.80 5.79
C TYR A 145 2.33 2.29 4.35
N ILE A 146 1.69 3.07 3.47
CA ILE A 146 1.45 2.64 2.08
C ILE A 146 2.76 2.62 1.29
N TYR A 147 3.66 3.57 1.54
CA TYR A 147 4.99 3.54 0.93
C TYR A 147 5.74 2.25 1.26
N LEU A 148 5.79 1.87 2.54
CA LEU A 148 6.41 0.62 2.99
C LEU A 148 5.69 -0.60 2.40
N PHE A 149 4.37 -0.57 2.29
CA PHE A 149 3.60 -1.65 1.66
C PHE A 149 4.02 -1.88 0.20
N ILE A 150 4.16 -0.80 -0.56
CA ILE A 150 4.58 -0.87 -1.96
C ILE A 150 6.02 -1.39 -2.08
N GLU A 151 6.93 -0.92 -1.21
CA GLU A 151 8.34 -1.34 -1.22
C GLU A 151 8.53 -2.79 -0.79
N ILE A 152 7.88 -3.22 0.28
CA ILE A 152 7.96 -4.61 0.74
C ILE A 152 7.36 -5.53 -0.32
N THR A 153 6.24 -5.15 -0.93
CA THR A 153 5.66 -5.92 -2.03
C THR A 153 6.63 -6.02 -3.21
N LYS A 154 7.25 -4.92 -3.63
CA LYS A 154 8.30 -4.91 -4.67
C LYS A 154 9.44 -5.86 -4.31
N TYR A 155 9.99 -5.73 -3.11
CA TYR A 155 11.08 -6.56 -2.59
C TYR A 155 10.72 -8.04 -2.62
N LEU A 156 9.51 -8.40 -2.17
CA LEU A 156 9.06 -9.78 -2.15
C LEU A 156 8.89 -10.36 -3.57
N ILE A 157 8.42 -9.58 -4.54
CA ILE A 157 8.34 -10.01 -5.96
C ILE A 157 9.74 -10.15 -6.55
N GLN A 158 10.64 -9.19 -6.29
CA GLN A 158 12.02 -9.21 -6.76
C GLN A 158 12.82 -10.40 -6.23
N ASN A 159 12.47 -10.95 -5.06
CA ASN A 159 13.16 -12.11 -4.49
C ASN A 159 12.43 -13.44 -4.74
N ASN A 160 11.41 -13.45 -5.61
CA ASN A 160 10.72 -14.68 -5.98
C ASN A 160 11.44 -15.34 -7.18
N ASN A 161 12.32 -16.30 -6.87
CA ASN A 161 13.11 -17.02 -7.88
C ASN A 161 12.25 -17.81 -8.88
N ASP A 162 11.16 -18.43 -8.40
CA ASP A 162 10.24 -19.18 -9.27
C ASP A 162 9.60 -18.27 -10.30
N PHE A 163 9.17 -17.08 -9.86
CA PHE A 163 8.65 -16.05 -10.75
C PHE A 163 9.69 -15.56 -11.77
N LYS A 164 10.93 -15.29 -11.34
CA LYS A 164 11.99 -14.84 -12.25
C LYS A 164 12.28 -15.87 -13.33
N LYS A 165 12.44 -17.13 -12.94
CA LYS A 165 12.74 -18.24 -13.86
C LYS A 165 11.64 -18.40 -14.89
N GLU A 166 10.38 -18.45 -14.45
CA GLU A 166 9.23 -18.58 -15.34
C GLU A 166 9.12 -17.40 -16.33
N TYR A 167 9.41 -16.18 -15.86
CA TYR A 167 9.36 -15.00 -16.70
C TYR A 167 10.44 -15.01 -17.80
N LEU A 168 11.67 -15.40 -17.47
CA LEU A 168 12.76 -15.53 -18.45
C LEU A 168 12.48 -16.62 -19.48
N GLU A 169 11.97 -17.78 -19.05
CA GLU A 169 11.57 -18.85 -19.97
C GLU A 169 10.51 -18.38 -20.97
N GLN A 170 9.50 -17.64 -20.50
CA GLN A 170 8.46 -17.06 -21.37
C GLN A 170 9.02 -16.00 -22.33
N TYR A 171 9.97 -15.19 -21.87
CA TYR A 171 10.61 -14.17 -22.68
C TYR A 171 11.46 -14.78 -23.79
N ASN A 172 12.36 -15.70 -23.46
CA ASN A 172 13.26 -16.35 -24.41
C ASN A 172 12.48 -17.13 -25.47
N LYS A 173 11.45 -17.88 -25.07
CA LYS A 173 10.57 -18.57 -26.01
C LYS A 173 9.86 -17.61 -26.97
N LYS A 174 9.48 -16.41 -26.50
CA LYS A 174 8.84 -15.40 -27.35
C LYS A 174 9.85 -14.80 -28.34
N GLU A 175 11.08 -14.56 -27.91
CA GLU A 175 12.16 -14.04 -28.76
C GLU A 175 12.56 -15.03 -29.86
N GLU A 176 12.69 -16.33 -29.53
CA GLU A 176 12.95 -17.39 -30.51
C GLU A 176 11.85 -17.47 -31.58
N ASN A 177 10.57 -17.40 -31.17
CA ASN A 177 9.44 -17.44 -32.09
C ASN A 177 9.35 -16.20 -33.00
N LEU A 178 9.93 -15.07 -32.60
CA LEU A 178 10.03 -13.87 -33.43
C LEU A 178 11.16 -14.02 -34.45
N LYS A 179 12.32 -14.53 -34.03
CA LYS A 179 13.47 -14.78 -34.93
C LYS A 179 13.20 -15.84 -36.00
N LEU A 180 12.27 -16.77 -35.77
CA LEU A 180 11.87 -17.80 -36.74
C LEU A 180 10.84 -17.32 -37.78
N LYS A 181 10.31 -16.09 -37.62
CA LYS A 181 9.33 -15.50 -38.54
C LYS A 181 9.94 -14.47 -39.50
N ASP A 182 11.19 -14.09 -39.27
CA ASP A 182 12.01 -13.23 -40.13
C ASP A 182 12.96 -14.08 -40.99
#